data_AF-A0A5C4RTE9-F1
#
_entry.id   AF-A0A5C4RTE9-F1
#
_cell.length_a   1.000
_cell.length_b   1.000
_cell.length_c   1.000
_cell.angle_alpha   90.00
_cell.angle_beta   90.00
_cell.angle_gamma   90.00
#
_symmetry.space_group_name_H-M   'P 1'
#
loop_
_entity.id
_entity.type
_entity.pdbx_description
1 polymer ?
#
loop_
_entity_poly.entity_id
_entity_poly.type
_entity_poly.pdbx_seq_one_letter_code
_entity_poly.pdbx_strand_id
1 'polypeptide(L)'
;MDLLISLLTQWRRRMLARQAGAVRQAVLGMSPEQRKQAADMTLAEIQAAAVLPQPHLHGDNQSSLYRPWSPVASTAAGRVTDRSIQLRQRSVAMWLAVVYHETRRASDEGLVAVHREVLGILRELKDHKVAERAERAWFNAAA
;
A
#
# COMPACT_ATOMS: atom_id res chain seq x y z
N MET A 1 4.23 20.60 22.44
CA MET A 1 4.56 19.32 21.77
C MET A 1 3.46 18.87 20.82
N ASP A 2 2.19 19.12 21.16
CA ASP A 2 1.05 18.70 20.33
C ASP A 2 1.04 19.29 18.91
N LEU A 3 1.40 20.57 18.75
CA LEU A 3 1.49 21.19 17.41
C LEU A 3 2.48 20.47 16.48
N LEU A 4 3.64 20.04 17.00
CA LEU A 4 4.64 19.30 16.22
C LEU A 4 4.11 17.91 15.84
N ILE A 5 3.47 17.21 16.79
CA ILE A 5 2.88 15.89 16.55
C ILE A 5 1.75 15.99 15.53
N SER A 6 0.86 16.98 15.66
CA SER A 6 -0.23 17.22 14.71
C SER A 6 0.30 17.56 13.32
N LEU A 7 1.33 18.41 13.22
CA LEU A 7 1.97 18.74 11.95
C LEU A 7 2.56 17.48 11.31
N LEU A 8 3.35 16.72 12.06
CA LEU A 8 3.94 15.45 11.64
C LEU A 8 2.88 14.46 11.13
N THR A 9 1.80 14.26 11.88
CA THR A 9 0.68 13.41 11.47
C THR A 9 0.02 13.92 10.18
N GLN A 10 -0.18 15.23 10.04
CA GLN A 10 -0.74 15.82 8.82
C GLN A 10 0.16 15.62 7.60
N TRP A 11 1.48 15.74 7.77
CA TRP A 11 2.46 15.43 6.72
C TRP A 11 2.41 13.96 6.34
N ARG A 12 2.41 13.06 7.33
CA ARG A 12 2.33 11.61 7.10
C ARG A 12 1.05 11.24 6.36
N ARG A 13 -0.10 11.82 6.76
CA ARG A 13 -1.37 11.65 6.06
C ARG A 13 -1.26 12.01 4.58
N ARG A 14 -0.80 13.23 4.28
CA ARG A 14 -0.69 13.71 2.89
C ARG A 14 0.24 12.84 2.06
N MET A 15 1.33 12.39 2.66
CA MET A 15 2.28 11.48 2.03
C MET A 15 1.63 10.14 1.71
N LEU A 16 0.99 9.49 2.69
CA LEU A 16 0.35 8.18 2.50
C LEU A 16 -0.80 8.24 1.48
N ALA A 17 -1.61 9.30 1.49
CA ALA A 17 -2.68 9.47 0.50
C ALA A 17 -2.14 9.59 -0.94
N ARG A 18 -1.03 10.33 -1.14
CA ARG A 18 -0.37 10.39 -2.46
C ARG A 18 0.16 9.02 -2.90
N GLN A 19 0.77 8.30 -1.97
CA GLN A 19 1.28 6.95 -2.23
C GLN A 19 0.17 5.96 -2.55
N ALA A 20 -0.95 6.02 -1.83
CA ALA A 20 -2.13 5.20 -2.10
C ALA A 20 -2.63 5.37 -3.54
N GLY A 21 -2.64 6.61 -4.04
CA GLY A 21 -2.93 6.90 -5.45
C GLY A 21 -1.98 6.19 -6.42
N ALA A 22 -0.67 6.30 -6.20
CA ALA A 22 0.34 5.65 -7.05
C ALA A 22 0.26 4.11 -6.99
N VAL A 23 0.06 3.55 -5.79
CA VAL A 23 -0.08 2.10 -5.57
C VAL A 23 -1.35 1.58 -6.25
N ARG A 24 -2.47 2.29 -6.11
CA ARG A 24 -3.72 1.95 -6.79
C ARG A 24 -3.54 1.93 -8.30
N GLN A 25 -2.89 2.94 -8.89
CA GLN A 25 -2.60 2.95 -10.33
C GLN A 25 -1.74 1.76 -10.76
N ALA A 26 -0.72 1.41 -9.97
CA ALA A 26 0.09 0.23 -10.23
C ALA A 26 -0.74 -1.07 -10.20
N VAL A 27 -1.65 -1.22 -9.24
CA VAL A 27 -2.58 -2.37 -9.16
C VAL A 27 -3.53 -2.41 -10.36
N LEU A 28 -4.09 -1.27 -10.76
CA LEU A 28 -4.98 -1.19 -11.92
C LEU A 28 -4.26 -1.58 -13.22
N GLY A 29 -2.97 -1.26 -13.36
CA GLY A 29 -2.13 -1.64 -14.50
C GLY A 29 -1.65 -3.10 -14.51
N MET A 30 -1.93 -3.89 -13.46
CA MET A 30 -1.55 -5.31 -13.41
C MET A 30 -2.57 -6.20 -14.16
N SER A 31 -2.06 -7.27 -14.78
CA SER A 31 -2.90 -8.35 -15.31
C SER A 31 -3.60 -9.13 -14.17
N PRO A 32 -4.68 -9.89 -14.45
CA PRO A 32 -5.37 -10.68 -13.43
C PRO A 32 -4.44 -11.63 -12.66
N GLU A 33 -3.53 -12.31 -13.36
CA GLU A 33 -2.54 -13.20 -12.76
C GLU A 33 -1.57 -12.45 -11.86
N GLN A 34 -1.12 -11.28 -12.29
CA GLN A 34 -0.22 -10.44 -11.51
C GLN A 34 -0.89 -9.92 -10.24
N ARG A 35 -2.18 -9.56 -10.29
CA ARG A 35 -2.96 -9.15 -9.12
C ARG A 35 -3.12 -10.29 -8.12
N LYS A 36 -3.38 -11.51 -8.59
CA LYS A 36 -3.45 -12.70 -7.72
C LYS A 36 -2.13 -12.93 -6.99
N GLN A 37 -1.01 -12.94 -7.72
CA GLN A 37 0.32 -13.08 -7.12
C GLN A 37 0.62 -11.95 -6.12
N ALA A 38 0.28 -10.71 -6.46
CA ALA A 38 0.47 -9.57 -5.56
C ALA A 38 -0.43 -9.69 -4.32
N ALA A 39 -1.65 -10.22 -4.43
CA ALA A 39 -2.54 -10.47 -3.30
C ALA A 39 -1.96 -11.52 -2.34
N ASP A 40 -1.45 -12.64 -2.88
CA ASP A 40 -0.81 -13.69 -2.10
C ASP A 40 0.43 -13.17 -1.36
N MET A 41 1.28 -12.41 -2.06
CA MET A 41 2.44 -11.73 -1.44
C MET A 41 2.00 -10.75 -0.35
N THR A 42 0.95 -9.95 -0.60
CA THR A 42 0.46 -8.98 0.37
C THR A 42 -0.04 -9.66 1.65
N LEU A 43 -0.76 -10.76 1.52
CA LEU A 43 -1.23 -11.53 2.67
C LEU A 43 -0.04 -12.09 3.47
N ALA A 44 0.96 -12.65 2.80
CA ALA A 44 2.17 -13.16 3.44
C ALA A 44 2.93 -12.05 4.19
N GLU A 45 3.08 -10.86 3.59
CA GLU A 45 3.76 -9.72 4.23
C GLU A 45 2.95 -9.17 5.42
N ILE A 46 1.62 -9.12 5.33
CA ILE A 46 0.75 -8.72 6.46
C ILE A 46 0.91 -9.69 7.65
N GLN A 47 0.94 -10.99 7.37
CA GLN A 47 1.12 -12.04 8.38
C GLN A 47 2.52 -11.99 8.99
N ALA A 48 3.55 -11.83 8.17
CA ALA A 48 4.93 -11.69 8.64
C ALA A 48 5.10 -10.45 9.53
N ALA A 49 4.49 -9.32 9.16
CA ALA A 49 4.50 -8.11 9.98
C ALA A 49 3.76 -8.30 11.31
N ALA A 50 2.66 -9.06 11.33
CA ALA A 50 1.78 -9.19 12.49
C ALA A 50 2.45 -9.84 13.72
N VAL A 51 3.49 -10.65 13.52
CA VAL A 51 4.23 -11.32 14.61
C VAL A 51 5.35 -10.47 15.19
N LEU A 52 5.65 -9.30 14.60
CA LEU A 52 6.69 -8.40 15.08
C LEU A 52 6.20 -7.57 16.28
N PRO A 53 7.10 -7.15 17.18
CA PRO A 53 6.75 -6.24 18.27
C PRO A 53 6.14 -4.92 17.77
N GLN A 54 6.63 -4.43 16.63
CA GLN A 54 6.14 -3.22 15.97
C GLN A 54 5.83 -3.53 14.50
N PRO A 55 4.62 -4.02 14.18
CA PRO A 55 4.27 -4.49 12.83
C PRO A 55 4.41 -3.43 11.72
N HIS A 56 4.23 -2.15 12.05
CA HIS A 56 4.39 -1.04 11.11
C HIS A 56 5.86 -0.72 10.76
N LEU A 57 6.82 -1.37 11.42
CA LEU A 57 8.25 -1.30 11.09
C LEU A 57 8.74 -2.52 10.30
N HIS A 58 7.82 -3.34 9.78
CA HIS A 58 8.18 -4.50 8.97
C HIS A 58 9.04 -4.10 7.76
N GLY A 59 10.12 -4.86 7.54
CA GLY A 59 11.11 -4.60 6.48
C GLY A 59 12.10 -3.48 6.77
N ASP A 60 12.02 -2.82 7.94
CA ASP A 60 12.98 -1.80 8.35
C ASP A 60 14.21 -2.44 8.99
N ASN A 61 15.36 -2.32 8.33
CA ASN A 61 16.63 -2.85 8.82
C ASN A 61 17.44 -1.81 9.61
N GLN A 62 16.94 -0.57 9.72
CA GLN A 62 17.63 0.51 10.41
C GLN A 62 16.86 0.90 11.67
N SER A 63 17.37 0.49 12.83
CA SER A 63 16.85 0.98 14.11
C SER A 63 17.16 2.47 14.24
N SER A 64 16.14 3.31 14.10
CA SER A 64 16.23 4.75 14.35
C SER A 64 15.41 5.10 15.57
N LEU A 65 16.09 5.45 16.67
CA LEU A 65 15.48 5.78 17.96
C LEU A 65 14.49 6.94 17.89
N TYR A 66 14.59 7.81 16.88
CA TYR A 66 13.86 9.08 16.80
C TYR A 66 12.92 9.17 15.60
N ARG A 67 12.67 8.07 14.87
CA ARG A 67 11.81 8.12 13.69
C ARG A 67 10.40 7.64 14.02
N PRO A 68 9.36 8.48 13.86
CA PRO A 68 7.99 8.09 14.19
C PRO A 68 7.38 7.08 13.20
N TRP A 69 7.92 6.94 11.99
CA TRP A 69 7.45 5.97 10.99
C TRP A 69 8.60 5.38 10.19
N SER A 70 8.41 4.16 9.69
CA SER A 70 9.39 3.49 8.83
C SER A 70 9.53 4.17 7.46
N PRO A 71 10.76 4.24 6.89
CA PRO A 71 10.97 4.63 5.49
C PRO A 71 10.48 3.57 4.50
N VAL A 72 10.17 2.34 4.94
CA VAL A 72 9.81 1.23 4.06
C VAL A 72 8.62 1.58 3.18
N ALA A 73 7.59 2.25 3.72
CA ALA A 73 6.46 2.73 2.93
C ALA A 73 6.90 3.70 1.82
N SER A 74 7.79 4.66 2.09
CA SER A 74 8.33 5.56 1.06
C SER A 74 9.07 4.81 -0.04
N THR A 75 9.96 3.91 0.37
CA THR A 75 10.80 3.15 -0.54
C THR A 75 9.97 2.24 -1.42
N ALA A 76 8.99 1.54 -0.83
CA ALA A 76 8.07 0.67 -1.55
C ALA A 76 7.19 1.47 -2.52
N ALA A 77 6.62 2.60 -2.10
CA ALA A 77 5.85 3.47 -2.97
C ALA A 77 6.65 4.01 -4.16
N GLY A 78 7.94 4.31 -3.99
CA GLY A 78 8.81 4.75 -5.08
C GLY A 78 9.11 3.66 -6.12
N ARG A 79 8.97 2.38 -5.74
CA ARG A 79 9.29 1.22 -6.59
C ARG A 79 8.06 0.61 -7.28
N VAL A 80 6.85 1.09 -6.99
CA VAL A 80 5.64 0.58 -7.65
C VAL A 80 5.58 0.88 -9.15
N THR A 81 6.43 1.78 -9.65
CA THR A 81 6.56 2.12 -11.07
C THR A 81 7.79 1.48 -11.75
N ASP A 82 8.51 0.61 -11.06
CA ASP A 82 9.72 -0.02 -11.61
C ASP A 82 9.42 -0.85 -12.86
N ARG A 83 10.41 -0.99 -13.75
CA ARG A 83 10.23 -1.77 -14.99
C ARG A 83 10.01 -3.26 -14.72
N SER A 84 10.63 -3.79 -13.67
CA SER A 84 10.48 -5.19 -13.24
C SER A 84 9.11 -5.42 -12.62
N ILE A 85 8.34 -6.33 -13.22
CA ILE A 85 7.00 -6.72 -12.76
C ILE A 85 7.05 -7.26 -11.33
N GLN A 86 8.02 -8.14 -11.05
CA GLN A 86 8.21 -8.79 -9.76
C GLN A 86 8.52 -7.76 -8.67
N LEU A 87 9.37 -6.78 -8.99
CA LEU A 87 9.71 -5.71 -8.06
C LEU A 87 8.50 -4.81 -7.78
N ARG A 88 7.69 -4.48 -8.79
CA ARG A 88 6.44 -3.74 -8.60
C ARG A 88 5.48 -4.49 -7.67
N GLN A 89 5.22 -5.78 -7.94
CA GLN A 89 4.30 -6.59 -7.13
C GLN A 89 4.76 -6.67 -5.67
N ARG A 90 6.05 -6.95 -5.44
CA ARG A 90 6.64 -7.00 -4.09
C ARG A 90 6.55 -5.64 -3.39
N SER A 91 6.75 -4.55 -4.12
CA SER A 91 6.67 -3.20 -3.57
C SER A 91 5.25 -2.80 -3.21
N VAL A 92 4.26 -3.17 -4.03
CA VAL A 92 2.83 -3.02 -3.68
C VAL A 92 2.49 -3.82 -2.42
N ALA A 93 2.90 -5.09 -2.35
CA ALA A 93 2.65 -5.94 -1.19
C ALA A 93 3.27 -5.38 0.10
N MET A 94 4.54 -4.97 0.04
CA MET A 94 5.26 -4.39 1.17
C MET A 94 4.62 -3.08 1.63
N TRP A 95 4.24 -2.20 0.69
CA TRP A 95 3.57 -0.94 1.02
C TRP A 95 2.23 -1.20 1.73
N LEU A 96 1.41 -2.10 1.19
CA LEU A 96 0.11 -2.44 1.77
C LEU A 96 0.26 -3.04 3.18
N ALA A 97 1.22 -3.92 3.40
CA ALA A 97 1.44 -4.53 4.71
C ALA A 97 1.83 -3.51 5.78
N VAL A 98 2.80 -2.64 5.48
CA VAL A 98 3.27 -1.60 6.41
C VAL A 98 2.16 -0.61 6.72
N VAL A 99 1.52 -0.06 5.68
CA VAL A 99 0.51 1.00 5.85
C VAL A 99 -0.77 0.46 6.48
N TYR A 100 -1.13 -0.80 6.21
CA TYR A 100 -2.22 -1.47 6.92
C TYR A 100 -1.99 -1.47 8.44
N HIS A 101 -0.82 -1.93 8.89
CA HIS A 101 -0.50 -1.99 10.31
C HIS A 101 -0.27 -0.61 10.94
N GLU A 102 0.21 0.36 10.18
CA GLU A 102 0.37 1.75 10.62
C GLU A 102 -0.98 2.43 10.88
N THR A 103 -1.97 2.20 10.01
CA THR A 103 -3.23 2.96 10.01
C THR A 103 -4.39 2.25 10.70
N ARG A 104 -4.34 0.92 10.89
CA ARG A 104 -5.47 0.12 11.44
C ARG A 104 -5.95 0.51 12.84
N ARG A 105 -5.14 1.23 13.61
CA ARG A 105 -5.44 1.71 14.97
C ARG A 105 -5.40 3.24 15.08
N ALA A 106 -5.36 3.94 13.95
CA ALA A 106 -5.31 5.39 13.96
C ALA A 106 -6.64 5.99 14.43
N SER A 107 -6.55 7.03 15.26
CA SER A 107 -7.70 7.85 15.69
C SER A 107 -7.90 9.10 14.83
N ASP A 108 -6.85 9.56 14.13
CA ASP A 108 -6.93 10.68 13.18
C ASP A 108 -7.81 10.31 11.98
N GLU A 109 -8.86 11.08 11.72
CA GLU A 109 -9.81 10.84 10.62
C GLU A 109 -9.12 10.72 9.25
N GLY A 110 -8.03 11.46 9.08
CA GLY A 110 -7.23 11.45 7.88
C GLY A 110 -6.49 10.15 7.64
N LEU A 111 -5.88 9.60 8.68
CA LEU A 111 -5.26 8.27 8.64
C LEU A 111 -6.31 7.16 8.54
N VAL A 112 -7.49 7.34 9.15
CA VAL A 112 -8.64 6.42 8.95
C VAL A 112 -9.08 6.40 7.49
N ALA A 113 -9.11 7.55 6.81
CA ALA A 113 -9.39 7.61 5.38
C ALA A 113 -8.36 6.84 4.54
N VAL A 114 -7.07 7.01 4.85
CA VAL A 114 -5.99 6.22 4.22
C VAL A 114 -6.18 4.73 4.50
N HIS A 115 -6.57 4.33 5.71
CA HIS A 115 -6.85 2.93 6.02
C HIS A 115 -7.96 2.35 5.13
N ARG A 116 -9.03 3.12 4.91
CA ARG A 116 -10.12 2.73 4.00
C ARG A 116 -9.63 2.59 2.56
N GLU A 117 -8.74 3.47 2.10
CA GLU A 117 -8.10 3.34 0.78
C GLU A 117 -7.27 2.05 0.67
N VAL A 118 -6.48 1.73 1.69
CA VAL A 118 -5.71 0.46 1.75
C VAL A 118 -6.65 -0.75 1.64
N LEU A 119 -7.74 -0.78 2.41
CA LEU A 119 -8.74 -1.85 2.32
C LEU A 119 -9.40 -1.92 0.93
N GLY A 120 -9.63 -0.76 0.30
CA GLY A 120 -10.12 -0.68 -1.07
C GLY A 120 -9.16 -1.29 -2.08
N ILE A 121 -7.86 -0.96 -1.99
CA ILE A 121 -6.82 -1.53 -2.86
C ILE A 121 -6.65 -3.03 -2.64
N LEU A 122 -6.70 -3.50 -1.39
CA LEU A 122 -6.69 -4.94 -1.06
C LEU A 122 -7.87 -5.67 -1.71
N ARG A 123 -9.05 -5.04 -1.71
CA ARG A 123 -10.21 -5.58 -2.41
C ARG A 123 -10.01 -5.60 -3.92
N GLU A 124 -9.47 -4.54 -4.53
CA GLU A 124 -9.16 -4.48 -5.97
C GLU A 124 -8.15 -5.55 -6.41
N LEU A 125 -7.18 -5.87 -5.54
CA LEU A 125 -6.23 -6.98 -5.75
C LEU A 125 -6.93 -8.35 -5.76
N LYS A 126 -7.90 -8.54 -4.87
CA LYS A 126 -8.66 -9.80 -4.74
C LYS A 126 -9.79 -9.93 -5.77
N ASP A 127 -10.42 -8.83 -6.17
CA ASP A 127 -11.56 -8.83 -7.10
C ASP A 127 -11.09 -8.93 -8.56
N HIS A 128 -11.14 -10.15 -9.11
CA HIS A 128 -10.79 -10.43 -10.51
C HIS A 128 -11.77 -9.83 -11.53
N LYS A 129 -12.98 -9.46 -11.10
CA LYS A 129 -14.04 -8.90 -11.97
C LYS A 129 -13.75 -7.50 -12.50
N VAL A 130 -12.87 -6.72 -11.84
CA VAL A 130 -12.48 -5.38 -12.32
C VAL A 130 -11.64 -5.48 -13.60
N ALA A 131 -10.84 -6.54 -13.73
CA ALA A 131 -10.07 -6.80 -14.96
C ALA A 131 -10.98 -7.15 -16.14
N GLU A 132 -12.00 -8.00 -15.95
CA GLU A 132 -13.00 -8.28 -16.99
C GLU A 132 -13.74 -7.02 -17.45
N ARG A 133 -14.04 -6.08 -16.54
CA ARG A 133 -14.70 -4.82 -16.91
C ARG A 133 -13.77 -3.91 -17.73
N ALA A 134 -12.49 -3.84 -17.39
CA ALA A 134 -11.50 -3.07 -18.14
C ALA A 134 -11.24 -3.68 -19.52
N GLU A 135 -11.12 -5.01 -19.61
CA GLU A 135 -10.98 -5.75 -20.86
C GLU A 135 -12.21 -5.56 -21.77
N ARG A 136 -13.43 -5.68 -21.23
CA ARG A 136 -14.67 -5.41 -21.98
C ARG A 136 -14.76 -3.97 -22.46
N ALA A 137 -14.36 -3.00 -21.65
CA ALA A 137 -14.34 -1.59 -22.03
C ALA A 137 -13.33 -1.32 -23.16
N TRP A 138 -12.17 -1.98 -23.12
CA TRP A 138 -11.17 -1.90 -24.19
C TRP A 138 -11.65 -2.56 -25.48
N PHE A 139 -12.22 -3.76 -25.41
CA PHE A 139 -12.82 -4.44 -26.57
C PHE A 139 -13.94 -3.62 -27.21
N ASN A 140 -14.79 -2.97 -26.41
CA ASN A 140 -15.87 -2.11 -26.93
C ASN A 140 -15.39 -0.78 -27.51
N ALA A 141 -14.18 -0.33 -27.16
CA ALA A 141 -13.59 0.89 -27.72
C ALA A 141 -12.76 0.62 -28.99
N ALA A 142 -12.39 -0.64 -29.24
CA ALA A 142 -11.62 -1.07 -30.41
C ALA A 142 -12.48 -1.69 -31.52
N ALA A 143 -13.78 -1.84 -31.29
CA ALA A 143 -14.80 -2.25 -32.25
C ALA A 143 -15.57 -1.04 -32.78
#